data_AF-A0A7S1HQY0-F1
#
_entry.id   AF-A0A7S1HQY0-F1
#
_cell.length_a   1.000
_cell.length_b   1.000
_cell.length_c   1.000
_cell.angle_alpha   90.00
_cell.angle_beta   90.00
_cell.angle_gamma   90.00
#
_symmetry.space_group_name_H-M   'P 1'
#
loop_
_entity.id
_entity.type
_entity.pdbx_description
1 polymer ?
#
loop_
_entity_poly.entity_id
_entity_poly.type
_entity_poly.pdbx_seq_one_letter_code
_entity_poly.pdbx_strand_id
1 'polypeptide(L)'
;ARERAGIPTAQPTQSEARRGERATMERRTVDEFELSDLDQVDDLLVRPSRSYKKGGSSCSKFLRLVCSKVGLRWLVFCLLSLMIGAAIGHVTVRSRTTDSTSYAKARAGDEYTTRFIVVGDWGRQGQYHQPEVAMQMALVGAMLRPQFVISTGDNFYPSGLKRVNDSQIWDSFVNVYDYPSLQGPWYTVLGNHDYGDDSAKDDYATRPDLQSTEWMQSVDKRWVCCGGRDFNTKEATEDLHLFFLDTSPFVHKYYGQNWASVRSGILDQKDKVQA
;
A
#
# COMPACT_ATOMS: atom_id res chain seq x y z
N ALA A 1 16.56 53.80 -33.62
CA ALA A 1 15.79 53.06 -32.60
C ALA A 1 15.89 51.55 -32.86
N ARG A 2 16.61 50.82 -31.99
CA ARG A 2 16.22 49.55 -31.35
C ARG A 2 17.47 48.83 -30.85
N GLU A 3 17.71 49.00 -29.55
CA GLU A 3 18.60 48.18 -28.72
C GLU A 3 18.15 46.70 -28.74
N ARG A 4 19.12 45.79 -28.79
CA ARG A 4 18.93 44.38 -28.45
C ARG A 4 19.07 44.24 -26.93
N ALA A 5 17.95 44.07 -26.24
CA ALA A 5 17.93 43.70 -24.82
C ALA A 5 18.34 42.22 -24.66
N GLY A 6 19.31 41.97 -23.79
CA GLY A 6 19.73 40.64 -23.38
C GLY A 6 18.67 39.95 -22.53
N ILE A 7 18.50 38.64 -22.74
CA ILE A 7 17.63 37.75 -21.96
C ILE A 7 18.40 37.31 -20.71
N PRO A 8 17.86 37.43 -19.49
CA PRO A 8 18.52 36.92 -18.29
C PRO A 8 18.38 35.40 -18.20
N THR A 9 19.49 34.70 -18.04
CA THR A 9 19.54 33.28 -17.70
C THR A 9 18.97 33.06 -16.30
N ALA A 10 17.81 32.39 -16.23
CA ALA A 10 17.21 31.95 -14.97
C ALA A 10 18.03 30.82 -14.33
N GLN A 11 18.24 30.89 -13.02
CA GLN A 11 18.75 29.76 -12.25
C GLN A 11 17.68 28.66 -12.15
N PRO A 12 18.08 27.37 -12.19
CA PRO A 12 17.12 26.27 -12.20
C PRO A 12 16.33 26.21 -10.89
N THR A 13 15.06 25.87 -11.02
CA THR A 13 14.15 25.73 -9.87
C THR A 13 14.40 24.41 -9.14
N GLN A 14 14.00 24.30 -7.86
CA GLN A 14 14.19 23.09 -7.05
C GLN A 14 13.53 21.82 -7.65
N SER A 15 12.59 21.97 -8.60
CA SER A 15 11.99 20.83 -9.31
C SER A 15 12.91 20.26 -10.40
N GLU A 16 13.79 21.07 -11.00
CA GLU A 16 14.74 20.65 -12.03
C GLU A 16 15.97 19.97 -11.42
N ALA A 17 16.39 20.40 -10.22
CA ALA A 17 17.43 19.71 -9.45
C ALA A 17 17.00 18.29 -9.03
N ARG A 18 15.74 18.10 -8.61
CA ARG A 18 15.17 16.77 -8.30
C ARG A 18 15.03 15.88 -9.52
N ARG A 19 14.85 16.45 -10.72
CA ARG A 19 14.81 15.70 -11.98
C ARG A 19 16.20 15.21 -12.40
N GLY A 20 17.25 15.99 -12.10
CA GLY A 20 18.65 15.61 -12.29
C GLY A 20 19.09 14.48 -11.36
N GLU A 21 18.68 14.50 -10.09
CA GLU A 21 18.97 13.42 -9.13
C GLU A 21 18.20 12.12 -9.44
N ARG A 22 16.99 12.22 -10.00
CA ARG A 22 16.23 11.04 -10.45
C ARG A 22 16.89 10.34 -11.63
N ALA A 23 17.52 11.11 -12.54
CA ALA A 23 18.23 10.59 -13.71
C ALA A 23 19.58 9.95 -13.38
N THR A 24 20.26 10.35 -12.29
CA THR A 24 21.50 9.70 -11.84
C THR A 24 21.24 8.40 -11.08
N MET A 25 20.06 8.22 -10.49
CA MET A 25 19.63 6.93 -9.91
C MET A 25 19.20 5.92 -11.00
N GLU A 26 18.76 6.41 -12.16
CA GLU A 26 18.26 5.62 -13.30
C GLU A 26 19.37 4.90 -14.11
N ARG A 27 20.63 4.97 -13.67
CA ARG A 27 21.78 4.35 -14.34
C ARG A 27 22.58 3.38 -13.46
N ARG A 28 21.96 2.83 -12.41
CA ARG A 28 22.38 1.54 -11.85
C ARG A 28 21.52 0.47 -12.50
N THR A 29 22.17 -0.45 -13.20
CA THR A 29 21.57 -1.67 -13.74
C THR A 29 20.77 -2.36 -12.63
N VAL A 30 19.51 -2.68 -12.93
CA VAL A 30 18.44 -3.10 -12.01
C VAL A 30 18.67 -4.51 -11.40
N ASP A 31 19.89 -5.07 -11.53
CA ASP A 31 20.21 -6.46 -11.23
C ASP A 31 20.99 -6.71 -9.94
N GLU A 32 21.22 -5.70 -9.10
CA GLU A 32 21.98 -5.92 -7.86
C GLU A 32 21.33 -5.15 -6.69
N PHE A 33 20.28 -5.75 -6.14
CA PHE A 33 19.75 -5.38 -4.82
C PHE A 33 20.30 -6.41 -3.83
N GLU A 34 21.34 -6.04 -3.10
CA GLU A 34 21.94 -6.86 -2.04
C GLU A 34 21.18 -6.68 -0.72
N LEU A 35 21.28 -7.68 0.16
CA LEU A 35 20.66 -7.69 1.50
C LEU A 35 21.00 -6.48 2.38
N SER A 36 22.01 -5.68 2.04
CA SER A 36 22.37 -4.41 2.69
C SER A 36 21.38 -3.27 2.42
N ASP A 37 20.57 -3.35 1.37
CA ASP A 37 19.61 -2.29 1.03
C ASP A 37 18.38 -2.27 1.97
N LEU A 38 18.24 -3.26 2.85
CA LEU A 38 17.23 -3.27 3.91
C LEU A 38 17.47 -2.19 4.98
N ASP A 39 18.72 -1.76 5.19
CA ASP A 39 19.05 -0.71 6.15
C ASP A 39 18.54 0.67 5.69
N GLN A 40 18.27 0.87 4.39
CA GLN A 40 17.66 2.10 3.84
C GLN A 40 16.13 2.12 3.95
N VAL A 41 15.49 0.97 4.19
CA VAL A 41 14.03 0.88 4.30
C VAL A 41 13.53 1.42 5.64
N ASP A 42 14.36 1.36 6.69
CA ASP A 42 14.08 1.98 7.98
C ASP A 42 14.05 3.52 7.91
N ASP A 43 14.81 4.14 7.01
CA ASP A 43 14.81 5.60 6.80
C ASP A 43 13.50 6.11 6.16
N LEU A 44 12.70 5.24 5.55
CA LEU A 44 11.35 5.57 5.06
C LEU A 44 10.30 5.65 6.18
N LEU A 45 10.65 5.23 7.41
CA LEU A 45 9.75 5.20 8.57
C LEU A 45 9.70 6.50 9.38
N VAL A 46 10.49 7.53 9.02
CA VAL A 46 10.55 8.79 9.80
C VAL A 46 9.80 9.93 9.11
N ARG A 47 8.55 10.17 9.52
CA ARG A 47 7.92 11.50 9.36
C ARG A 47 8.26 12.37 10.58
N PRO A 48 8.90 13.54 10.45
CA PRO A 48 9.14 14.39 11.61
C PRO A 48 7.86 15.15 12.03
N SER A 49 7.38 14.90 13.25
CA SER A 49 6.37 15.74 13.91
C SER A 49 7.00 16.94 14.64
N ARG A 50 6.25 18.05 14.64
CA ARG A 50 6.58 19.44 15.03
C ARG A 50 7.35 19.69 16.35
N SER A 51 8.31 20.63 16.22
CA SER A 51 8.65 21.81 17.04
C SER A 51 8.42 21.78 18.56
N TYR A 52 9.53 21.81 19.31
CA TYR A 52 9.56 22.05 20.77
C TYR A 52 10.28 23.38 21.09
N LYS A 53 9.63 24.26 21.86
CA LYS A 53 10.21 25.53 22.35
C LYS A 53 11.12 25.27 23.57
N LYS A 54 12.30 25.90 23.59
CA LYS A 54 13.22 25.88 24.75
C LYS A 54 12.82 26.94 25.79
N GLY A 55 12.59 26.51 27.03
CA GLY A 55 12.56 27.34 28.24
C GLY A 55 13.93 27.33 28.96
N GLY A 56 14.29 28.45 29.59
CA GLY A 56 15.64 28.76 30.06
C GLY A 56 16.00 28.32 31.49
N SER A 57 17.31 28.02 31.62
CA SER A 57 18.27 28.08 32.74
C SER A 57 17.89 27.64 34.17
N SER A 58 18.46 26.51 34.57
CA SER A 58 19.07 26.32 35.90
C SER A 58 20.36 25.48 35.76
N CYS A 59 21.44 26.12 35.33
CA CYS A 59 22.66 25.43 34.85
C CYS A 59 23.82 25.38 35.87
N SER A 60 23.68 25.92 37.09
CA SER A 60 24.85 26.08 37.99
C SER A 60 25.04 24.99 39.05
N LYS A 61 23.99 24.21 39.36
CA LYS A 61 24.06 23.08 40.32
C LYS A 61 24.28 21.73 39.62
N PHE A 62 23.68 21.55 38.44
CA PHE A 62 23.80 20.33 37.65
C PHE A 62 25.23 20.11 37.12
N LEU A 63 25.91 21.18 36.67
CA LEU A 63 27.29 21.09 36.17
C LEU A 63 28.30 20.59 37.22
N ARG A 64 28.11 20.94 38.51
CA ARG A 64 29.02 20.51 39.57
C ARG A 64 28.87 19.03 39.92
N LEU A 65 27.65 18.50 39.80
CA LEU A 65 27.37 17.08 40.04
C LEU A 65 27.95 16.23 38.90
N VAL A 66 27.75 16.65 37.64
CA VAL A 66 28.24 15.97 36.44
C VAL A 66 29.77 15.93 36.36
N CYS A 67 30.47 16.98 36.80
CA CYS A 67 31.94 17.03 36.83
C CYS A 67 32.60 16.32 38.03
N SER A 68 31.82 15.75 38.97
CA SER A 68 32.37 14.95 40.06
C SER A 68 32.72 13.53 39.58
N LYS A 69 33.70 12.86 40.20
CA LYS A 69 34.04 11.45 39.88
C LYS A 69 32.82 10.52 40.01
N VAL A 70 31.86 10.86 40.88
CA VAL A 70 30.60 10.12 41.04
C VAL A 70 29.65 10.41 39.88
N GLY A 71 29.49 11.68 39.48
CA GLY A 71 28.67 12.06 38.33
C GLY A 71 29.18 11.49 37.01
N LEU A 72 30.50 11.42 36.81
CA LEU A 72 31.10 10.80 35.62
C LEU A 72 30.81 9.30 35.56
N ARG A 73 30.83 8.59 36.70
CA ARG A 73 30.46 7.15 36.76
C ARG A 73 28.99 6.93 36.41
N TRP A 74 28.10 7.79 36.89
CA TRP A 74 26.68 7.74 36.53
C TRP A 74 26.44 8.06 35.06
N LEU A 75 27.15 9.05 34.50
CA LEU A 75 27.05 9.38 33.08
C LEU A 75 27.48 8.20 32.21
N VAL A 76 28.62 7.57 32.52
CA VAL A 76 29.11 6.39 31.79
C VAL A 76 28.14 5.21 31.93
N PHE A 77 27.58 4.97 33.12
CA PHE A 77 26.57 3.94 33.32
C PHE A 77 25.30 4.17 32.50
N CYS A 78 24.79 5.41 32.47
CA CYS A 78 23.63 5.77 31.65
C CYS A 78 23.92 5.58 30.17
N LEU A 79 25.08 6.03 29.67
CA LEU A 79 25.47 5.86 28.27
C LEU A 79 25.63 4.38 27.89
N LEU A 80 26.27 3.57 28.75
CA LEU A 80 26.39 2.12 28.53
C LEU A 80 25.02 1.43 28.53
N SER A 81 24.12 1.82 29.45
CA SER A 81 22.76 1.27 29.50
C SER A 81 21.95 1.65 28.26
N LEU A 82 22.14 2.86 27.74
CA LEU A 82 21.49 3.33 26.51
C LEU A 82 22.03 2.59 25.27
N MET A 83 23.34 2.36 25.20
CA MET A 83 23.98 1.59 24.14
C MET A 83 23.56 0.11 24.18
N ILE A 84 23.48 -0.49 25.37
CA ILE A 84 22.99 -1.87 25.56
C ILE A 84 21.51 -1.94 25.20
N GLY A 85 20.69 -0.97 25.63
CA GLY A 85 19.27 -0.89 25.27
C GLY A 85 19.06 -0.73 23.76
N ALA A 86 19.85 0.11 23.09
CA ALA A 86 19.83 0.26 21.64
C ALA A 86 20.29 -1.02 20.92
N ALA A 87 21.35 -1.67 21.40
CA ALA A 87 21.86 -2.92 20.83
C ALA A 87 20.85 -4.07 21.00
N ILE A 88 20.28 -4.24 22.19
CA ILE A 88 19.23 -5.24 22.46
C ILE A 88 17.97 -4.90 21.65
N GLY A 89 17.59 -3.62 21.56
CA GLY A 89 16.48 -3.16 20.73
C GLY A 89 16.68 -3.50 19.25
N HIS A 90 17.84 -3.18 18.67
CA HIS A 90 18.19 -3.54 17.29
C HIS A 90 18.19 -5.07 17.07
N VAL A 91 18.76 -5.85 17.99
CA VAL A 91 18.83 -7.33 17.86
C VAL A 91 17.44 -7.97 17.99
N THR A 92 16.59 -7.49 18.89
CA THR A 92 15.23 -8.03 19.08
C THR A 92 14.25 -7.61 17.99
N VAL A 93 14.39 -6.40 17.43
CA VAL A 93 13.64 -5.97 16.24
C VAL A 93 14.05 -6.80 15.02
N ARG A 94 15.37 -6.98 14.79
CA ARG A 94 15.91 -7.79 13.68
C ARG A 94 15.49 -9.26 13.74
N SER A 95 15.24 -9.80 14.93
CA SER A 95 14.82 -11.20 15.11
C SER A 95 13.31 -11.42 14.93
N ARG A 96 12.50 -10.36 14.92
CA ARG A 96 11.03 -10.47 14.76
C ARG A 96 10.55 -10.22 13.33
N THR A 97 11.38 -9.62 12.48
CA THR A 97 11.09 -9.47 11.06
C THR A 97 11.57 -10.70 10.32
N THR A 98 10.60 -11.58 10.03
CA THR A 98 10.61 -12.62 9.00
C THR A 98 11.69 -13.69 9.08
N ASP A 99 11.26 -14.96 9.04
CA ASP A 99 12.08 -16.08 8.57
C ASP A 99 12.43 -15.82 7.09
N SER A 100 13.42 -14.95 6.90
CA SER A 100 13.86 -14.37 5.62
C SER A 100 14.36 -15.44 4.66
N THR A 101 14.69 -16.62 5.18
CA THR A 101 15.10 -17.81 4.44
C THR A 101 14.05 -18.26 3.41
N SER A 102 12.76 -18.19 3.76
CA SER A 102 11.68 -18.55 2.82
C SER A 102 11.56 -17.56 1.67
N TYR A 103 11.67 -16.25 1.96
CA TYR A 103 11.64 -15.19 0.96
C TYR A 103 12.91 -15.18 0.09
N ALA A 104 14.07 -15.41 0.69
CA ALA A 104 15.35 -15.52 -0.01
C ALA A 104 15.37 -16.72 -0.96
N LYS A 105 14.84 -17.88 -0.54
CA LYS A 105 14.68 -19.05 -1.39
C LYS A 105 13.69 -18.80 -2.54
N ALA A 106 12.57 -18.14 -2.27
CA ALA A 106 11.59 -17.76 -3.29
C ALA A 106 12.16 -16.76 -4.32
N ARG A 107 13.07 -15.87 -3.90
CA ARG A 107 13.77 -14.93 -4.80
C ARG A 107 14.92 -15.58 -5.57
N ALA A 108 15.64 -16.52 -4.96
CA ALA A 108 16.82 -17.17 -5.54
C ALA A 108 16.47 -18.29 -6.52
N GLY A 109 15.23 -18.76 -6.54
CA GLY A 109 14.76 -19.77 -7.49
C GLY A 109 14.28 -19.15 -8.79
N ASP A 110 14.97 -19.43 -9.90
CA ASP A 110 14.44 -19.26 -11.27
C ASP A 110 13.26 -20.21 -11.57
N GLU A 111 12.85 -21.02 -10.60
CA GLU A 111 11.79 -22.03 -10.70
C GLU A 111 10.37 -21.43 -10.73
N TYR A 112 10.18 -20.22 -10.18
CA TYR A 112 8.86 -19.56 -10.15
C TYR A 112 8.78 -18.40 -11.14
N THR A 113 8.13 -18.64 -12.27
CA THR A 113 7.95 -17.64 -13.35
C THR A 113 6.88 -16.59 -13.01
N THR A 114 5.91 -16.94 -12.15
CA THR A 114 4.75 -16.09 -11.82
C THR A 114 4.62 -15.88 -10.32
N ARG A 115 4.49 -14.61 -9.91
CA ARG A 115 4.38 -14.17 -8.52
C ARG A 115 3.27 -13.14 -8.40
N PHE A 116 2.40 -13.31 -7.42
CA PHE A 116 1.31 -12.37 -7.16
C PHE A 116 1.01 -12.33 -5.68
N ILE A 117 0.34 -11.27 -5.25
CA ILE A 117 -0.18 -11.13 -3.88
C ILE A 117 -1.68 -11.39 -3.91
N VAL A 118 -2.22 -12.08 -2.92
CA VAL A 118 -3.66 -12.25 -2.71
C VAL A 118 -4.06 -11.55 -1.42
N VAL A 119 -5.11 -10.74 -1.49
CA VAL A 119 -5.67 -10.01 -0.34
C VAL A 119 -7.19 -10.01 -0.43
N GLY A 120 -7.87 -10.04 0.71
CA GLY A 120 -9.33 -9.97 0.82
C GLY A 120 -9.73 -9.12 2.02
N ASP A 121 -10.99 -8.71 2.08
CA ASP A 121 -11.60 -8.14 3.28
C ASP A 121 -10.89 -6.89 3.81
N TRP A 122 -10.36 -6.05 2.93
CA TRP A 122 -9.34 -5.06 3.29
C TRP A 122 -9.84 -3.62 3.37
N GLY A 123 -10.96 -3.28 2.73
CA GLY A 123 -11.38 -1.90 2.50
C GLY A 123 -11.88 -1.12 3.72
N ARG A 124 -10.99 -0.52 4.52
CA ARG A 124 -11.36 0.06 5.83
C ARG A 124 -11.01 1.54 6.02
N GLN A 125 -10.83 2.32 4.97
CA GLN A 125 -10.51 3.76 5.08
C GLN A 125 -9.25 4.02 5.94
N GLY A 126 -8.26 3.13 5.86
CA GLY A 126 -7.04 3.19 6.66
C GLY A 126 -7.20 2.76 8.14
N GLN A 127 -8.37 2.25 8.54
CA GLN A 127 -8.62 1.71 9.88
C GLN A 127 -8.22 0.23 9.97
N TYR A 128 -8.31 -0.35 11.17
CA TYR A 128 -8.10 -1.79 11.43
C TYR A 128 -6.77 -2.34 10.90
N HIS A 129 -5.70 -1.57 11.08
CA HIS A 129 -4.34 -1.91 10.62
C HIS A 129 -4.17 -2.07 9.10
N GLN A 130 -5.11 -1.54 8.31
CA GLN A 130 -5.04 -1.61 6.86
C GLN A 130 -3.72 -1.01 6.29
N PRO A 131 -3.23 0.16 6.76
CA PRO A 131 -1.95 0.71 6.29
C PRO A 131 -0.74 -0.16 6.64
N GLU A 132 -0.76 -0.83 7.79
CA GLU A 132 0.30 -1.73 8.25
C GLU A 132 0.34 -2.99 7.38
N VAL A 133 -0.81 -3.55 7.00
CA VAL A 133 -0.89 -4.65 6.03
C VAL A 133 -0.37 -4.20 4.67
N ALA A 134 -0.75 -3.01 4.19
CA ALA A 134 -0.25 -2.45 2.94
C ALA A 134 1.27 -2.27 2.96
N MET A 135 1.84 -1.83 4.08
CA MET A 135 3.28 -1.73 4.27
C MET A 135 3.95 -3.11 4.19
N GLN A 136 3.42 -4.14 4.84
CA GLN A 136 3.97 -5.50 4.74
C GLN A 136 3.88 -6.05 3.32
N MET A 137 2.76 -5.84 2.62
CA MET A 137 2.61 -6.17 1.20
C MET A 137 3.67 -5.47 0.36
N ALA A 138 3.97 -4.19 0.64
CA ALA A 138 4.97 -3.43 -0.09
C ALA A 138 6.40 -3.95 0.12
N LEU A 139 6.75 -4.33 1.36
CA LEU A 139 8.04 -4.95 1.69
C LEU A 139 8.21 -6.29 0.96
N VAL A 140 7.20 -7.15 1.02
CA VAL A 140 7.17 -8.40 0.26
C VAL A 140 7.26 -8.13 -1.24
N GLY A 141 6.54 -7.12 -1.73
CA GLY A 141 6.55 -6.71 -3.13
C GLY A 141 7.92 -6.23 -3.62
N ALA A 142 8.68 -5.51 -2.78
CA ALA A 142 10.04 -5.10 -3.12
C ALA A 142 11.01 -6.29 -3.25
N MET A 143 10.82 -7.32 -2.41
CA MET A 143 11.65 -8.52 -2.44
C MET A 143 11.27 -9.49 -3.57
N LEU A 144 9.98 -9.75 -3.74
CA LEU A 144 9.48 -10.79 -4.63
C LEU A 144 9.06 -10.25 -6.01
N ARG A 145 8.88 -8.94 -6.18
CA ARG A 145 8.47 -8.32 -7.46
C ARG A 145 7.28 -9.03 -8.11
N PRO A 146 6.10 -9.05 -7.45
CA PRO A 146 4.90 -9.66 -8.00
C PRO A 146 4.45 -8.93 -9.28
N GLN A 147 3.92 -9.68 -10.23
CA GLN A 147 3.39 -9.12 -11.47
C GLN A 147 2.02 -8.44 -11.28
N PHE A 148 1.23 -8.88 -10.29
CA PHE A 148 -0.11 -8.37 -10.03
C PHE A 148 -0.57 -8.67 -8.60
N VAL A 149 -1.69 -8.05 -8.20
CA VAL A 149 -2.42 -8.32 -6.96
C VAL A 149 -3.79 -8.89 -7.30
N ILE A 150 -4.25 -9.87 -6.52
CA ILE A 150 -5.62 -10.39 -6.55
C ILE A 150 -6.36 -9.87 -5.32
N SER A 151 -7.47 -9.18 -5.52
CA SER A 151 -8.45 -8.88 -4.47
C SER A 151 -9.59 -9.90 -4.52
N THR A 152 -9.83 -10.60 -3.41
CA THR A 152 -10.90 -11.61 -3.30
C THR A 152 -12.25 -11.05 -2.89
N GLY A 153 -12.42 -9.72 -2.90
CA GLY A 153 -13.67 -9.05 -2.57
C GLY A 153 -13.65 -8.32 -1.25
N ASP A 154 -14.80 -7.73 -0.92
CA ASP A 154 -14.98 -6.92 0.28
C ASP A 154 -14.02 -5.72 0.28
N ASN A 155 -14.11 -4.97 -0.82
CA ASN A 155 -13.16 -3.91 -1.16
C ASN A 155 -13.46 -2.59 -0.46
N PHE A 156 -14.72 -2.36 -0.05
CA PHE A 156 -15.15 -1.12 0.62
C PHE A 156 -16.19 -1.40 1.70
N TYR A 157 -15.80 -1.28 2.96
CA TYR A 157 -16.68 -1.47 4.12
C TYR A 157 -17.21 -0.16 4.71
N PRO A 158 -18.35 -0.21 5.41
CA PRO A 158 -19.14 -1.43 5.68
C PRO A 158 -20.09 -1.82 4.55
N SER A 159 -20.36 -0.93 3.60
CA SER A 159 -21.48 -1.11 2.65
C SER A 159 -21.18 -0.49 1.30
N GLY A 160 -20.06 -0.90 0.69
CA GLY A 160 -19.67 -0.53 -0.66
C GLY A 160 -19.51 0.96 -0.90
N LEU A 161 -19.45 1.32 -2.19
CA LEU A 161 -19.42 2.71 -2.64
C LEU A 161 -20.84 3.22 -2.83
N LYS A 162 -21.15 4.45 -2.41
CA LYS A 162 -22.52 4.99 -2.48
C LYS A 162 -22.73 6.01 -3.58
N ARG A 163 -21.65 6.63 -4.07
CA ARG A 163 -21.69 7.75 -5.02
C ARG A 163 -20.42 7.81 -5.88
N VAL A 164 -20.52 8.49 -7.01
CA VAL A 164 -19.45 8.70 -8.00
C VAL A 164 -18.13 9.18 -7.38
N ASN A 165 -18.18 10.08 -6.40
CA ASN A 165 -17.01 10.61 -5.68
C ASN A 165 -17.04 10.15 -4.21
N ASP A 166 -17.16 8.86 -3.98
CA ASP A 166 -17.06 8.30 -2.63
C ASP A 166 -15.59 8.34 -2.17
N SER A 167 -15.33 8.96 -1.00
CA SER A 167 -13.95 9.13 -0.51
C SER A 167 -13.29 7.79 -0.19
N GLN A 168 -14.10 6.75 0.06
CA GLN A 168 -13.64 5.39 0.30
C GLN A 168 -12.68 4.85 -0.77
N ILE A 169 -12.81 5.30 -2.03
CA ILE A 169 -11.88 4.92 -3.10
C ILE A 169 -10.45 5.35 -2.74
N TRP A 170 -10.28 6.59 -2.29
CA TRP A 170 -8.97 7.11 -1.93
C TRP A 170 -8.53 6.63 -0.55
N ASP A 171 -9.44 6.67 0.40
CA ASP A 171 -9.16 6.37 1.81
C ASP A 171 -8.90 4.89 2.04
N SER A 172 -9.45 4.00 1.21
CA SER A 172 -9.28 2.55 1.34
C SER A 172 -8.36 1.95 0.30
N PHE A 173 -8.20 2.55 -0.89
CA PHE A 173 -7.42 1.94 -1.97
C PHE A 173 -6.27 2.84 -2.42
N VAL A 174 -6.58 3.98 -3.05
CA VAL A 174 -5.56 4.77 -3.78
C VAL A 174 -4.41 5.17 -2.87
N ASN A 175 -4.70 5.78 -1.72
CA ASN A 175 -3.69 6.32 -0.83
C ASN A 175 -3.08 5.26 0.11
N VAL A 176 -3.81 4.18 0.40
CA VAL A 176 -3.35 3.13 1.32
C VAL A 176 -2.29 2.25 0.67
N TYR A 177 -2.48 1.90 -0.60
CA TYR A 177 -1.57 1.04 -1.35
C TYR A 177 -0.65 1.82 -2.31
N ASP A 178 -0.32 3.07 -1.98
CA ASP A 178 0.56 3.92 -2.79
C ASP A 178 2.05 3.63 -2.54
N TYR A 179 2.44 2.38 -2.73
CA TYR A 179 3.83 1.93 -2.63
C TYR A 179 4.37 1.57 -4.01
N PRO A 180 5.64 1.86 -4.35
CA PRO A 180 6.20 1.57 -5.67
C PRO A 180 6.04 0.10 -6.10
N SER A 181 6.19 -0.84 -5.16
CA SER A 181 6.06 -2.28 -5.41
C SER A 181 4.62 -2.77 -5.59
N LEU A 182 3.62 -1.92 -5.36
CA LEU A 182 2.18 -2.24 -5.47
C LEU A 182 1.48 -1.46 -6.61
N GLN A 183 2.25 -0.84 -7.51
CA GLN A 183 1.73 -0.07 -8.65
C GLN A 183 1.33 -0.92 -9.87
N GLY A 184 1.38 -2.25 -9.75
CA GLY A 184 0.89 -3.18 -10.76
C GLY A 184 -0.63 -3.28 -10.81
N PRO A 185 -1.20 -4.09 -11.72
CA PRO A 185 -2.63 -4.31 -11.80
C PRO A 185 -3.16 -5.09 -10.59
N TRP A 186 -4.37 -4.73 -10.19
CA TRP A 186 -5.17 -5.37 -9.15
C TRP A 186 -6.39 -6.02 -9.80
N TYR A 187 -6.40 -7.34 -9.87
CA TYR A 187 -7.53 -8.13 -10.34
C TYR A 187 -8.51 -8.36 -9.19
N THR A 188 -9.69 -7.75 -9.24
CA THR A 188 -10.62 -7.67 -8.12
C THR A 188 -11.93 -8.38 -8.42
N VAL A 189 -12.43 -9.17 -7.49
CA VAL A 189 -13.87 -9.54 -7.46
C VAL A 189 -14.58 -8.67 -6.43
N LEU A 190 -15.92 -8.71 -6.40
CA LEU A 190 -16.71 -8.07 -5.35
C LEU A 190 -17.13 -9.09 -4.29
N GLY A 191 -17.21 -8.63 -3.04
CA GLY A 191 -17.74 -9.39 -1.91
C GLY A 191 -19.10 -8.88 -1.44
N ASN A 192 -19.70 -9.52 -0.45
CA ASN A 192 -21.03 -9.18 0.03
C ASN A 192 -21.13 -7.74 0.57
N HIS A 193 -20.07 -7.22 1.20
CA HIS A 193 -20.06 -5.84 1.70
C HIS A 193 -20.05 -4.81 0.56
N ASP A 194 -19.47 -5.14 -0.60
CA ASP A 194 -19.52 -4.28 -1.79
C ASP A 194 -20.96 -4.13 -2.31
N TYR A 195 -21.77 -5.16 -2.10
CA TYR A 195 -23.20 -5.21 -2.38
C TYR A 195 -24.09 -4.72 -1.22
N GLY A 196 -23.52 -4.31 -0.09
CA GLY A 196 -24.25 -3.74 1.05
C GLY A 196 -24.87 -4.78 1.99
N ASP A 197 -24.49 -6.06 1.88
CA ASP A 197 -24.89 -7.13 2.79
C ASP A 197 -23.88 -7.24 3.94
N ASP A 198 -24.34 -6.92 5.14
CA ASP A 198 -23.54 -6.91 6.36
C ASP A 198 -24.29 -7.68 7.45
N SER A 199 -23.62 -8.65 8.06
CA SER A 199 -24.15 -9.47 9.14
C SER A 199 -24.79 -8.70 10.31
N ALA A 200 -24.36 -7.46 10.56
CA ALA A 200 -24.89 -6.61 11.63
C ALA A 200 -26.09 -5.77 11.16
N LYS A 201 -25.98 -5.15 9.99
CA LYS A 201 -27.03 -4.31 9.41
C LYS A 201 -26.80 -4.07 7.91
N ASP A 202 -27.60 -4.77 7.11
CA ASP A 202 -27.68 -4.54 5.66
C ASP A 202 -27.95 -3.06 5.34
N ASP A 203 -27.18 -2.53 4.38
CA ASP A 203 -27.37 -1.21 3.78
C ASP A 203 -27.18 -1.31 2.27
N TYR A 204 -28.27 -1.63 1.58
CA TYR A 204 -28.32 -1.76 0.13
C TYR A 204 -28.32 -0.42 -0.62
N ALA A 205 -28.09 0.72 0.05
CA ALA A 205 -27.86 2.01 -0.60
C ALA A 205 -26.42 2.14 -1.16
N THR A 206 -25.90 1.04 -1.70
CA THR A 206 -24.61 0.94 -2.40
C THR A 206 -24.81 1.01 -3.92
N ARG A 207 -23.71 1.21 -4.62
CA ARG A 207 -23.57 1.30 -6.07
C ARG A 207 -22.42 0.40 -6.51
N PRO A 208 -22.63 -0.93 -6.55
CA PRO A 208 -21.61 -1.87 -6.97
C PRO A 208 -21.05 -1.51 -8.36
N ASP A 209 -21.88 -0.97 -9.26
CA ASP A 209 -21.53 -0.49 -10.61
C ASP A 209 -20.32 0.46 -10.64
N LEU A 210 -20.09 1.22 -9.57
CA LEU A 210 -18.93 2.10 -9.42
C LEU A 210 -17.62 1.35 -9.12
N GLN A 211 -17.64 0.03 -9.09
CA GLN A 211 -16.45 -0.80 -8.94
C GLN A 211 -16.09 -1.56 -10.23
N SER A 212 -16.78 -1.30 -11.35
CA SER A 212 -16.43 -1.87 -12.66
C SER A 212 -15.05 -1.41 -13.14
N THR A 213 -14.44 -2.14 -14.07
CA THR A 213 -13.16 -1.76 -14.66
C THR A 213 -13.27 -0.42 -15.39
N GLU A 214 -14.32 -0.26 -16.21
CA GLU A 214 -14.57 0.96 -16.99
C GLU A 214 -14.63 2.20 -16.08
N TRP A 215 -15.32 2.09 -14.95
CA TRP A 215 -15.44 3.19 -14.01
C TRP A 215 -14.17 3.41 -13.21
N MET A 216 -13.67 2.39 -12.52
CA MET A 216 -12.56 2.54 -11.57
C MET A 216 -11.25 2.94 -12.26
N GLN A 217 -11.01 2.51 -13.50
CA GLN A 217 -9.83 2.94 -14.24
C GLN A 217 -9.88 4.41 -14.68
N SER A 218 -11.02 5.09 -14.56
CA SER A 218 -11.05 6.56 -14.66
C SER A 218 -10.45 7.25 -13.43
N VAL A 219 -10.41 6.54 -12.29
CA VAL A 219 -9.88 7.03 -11.01
C VAL A 219 -8.47 6.51 -10.74
N ASP A 220 -8.25 5.20 -10.85
CA ASP A 220 -6.96 4.54 -10.64
C ASP A 220 -6.77 3.39 -11.63
N LYS A 221 -5.72 3.48 -12.47
CA LYS A 221 -5.44 2.53 -13.56
C LYS A 221 -5.10 1.12 -13.09
N ARG A 222 -4.75 0.94 -11.81
CA ARG A 222 -4.41 -0.37 -11.25
C ARG A 222 -5.64 -1.28 -11.19
N TRP A 223 -6.83 -0.73 -11.02
CA TRP A 223 -8.04 -1.52 -10.79
C TRP A 223 -8.50 -2.28 -12.04
N VAL A 224 -8.74 -3.58 -11.91
CA VAL A 224 -9.33 -4.45 -12.94
C VAL A 224 -10.37 -5.34 -12.26
N CYS A 225 -11.65 -5.02 -12.42
CA CYS A 225 -12.73 -5.85 -11.88
C CYS A 225 -12.90 -7.10 -12.76
N CYS A 226 -12.66 -8.26 -12.17
CA CYS A 226 -12.85 -9.57 -12.75
C CYS A 226 -14.08 -10.23 -12.11
N GLY A 227 -14.94 -10.87 -12.91
CA GLY A 227 -16.11 -11.59 -12.40
C GLY A 227 -17.42 -10.83 -12.61
N GLY A 228 -18.33 -11.44 -13.36
CA GLY A 228 -19.73 -11.05 -13.54
C GLY A 228 -19.98 -9.82 -14.43
N ARG A 229 -19.15 -8.77 -14.34
CA ARG A 229 -19.45 -7.45 -14.92
C ARG A 229 -18.50 -7.07 -16.06
N ASP A 230 -17.22 -7.41 -15.90
CA ASP A 230 -16.22 -7.39 -16.96
C ASP A 230 -15.54 -8.77 -16.99
N PHE A 231 -15.78 -9.56 -18.03
CA PHE A 231 -15.11 -10.84 -18.21
C PHE A 231 -13.72 -10.58 -18.81
N ASN A 232 -12.71 -10.51 -17.96
CA ASN A 232 -11.33 -10.68 -18.38
C ASN A 232 -10.79 -11.96 -17.74
N THR A 233 -10.79 -13.06 -18.48
CA THR A 233 -9.88 -14.16 -18.21
C THR A 233 -8.48 -13.67 -18.49
N LYS A 234 -7.64 -13.60 -17.46
CA LYS A 234 -6.21 -13.37 -17.64
C LYS A 234 -5.53 -14.72 -17.52
N GLU A 235 -5.06 -15.25 -18.64
CA GLU A 235 -4.05 -16.30 -18.60
C GLU A 235 -2.82 -15.68 -17.93
N ALA A 236 -2.47 -16.19 -16.75
CA ALA A 236 -1.31 -15.72 -16.04
C ALA A 236 -0.03 -16.27 -16.72
N THR A 237 -0.09 -17.52 -17.19
CA THR A 237 0.90 -18.23 -18.02
C THR A 237 0.22 -19.40 -18.75
N GLU A 238 0.93 -20.05 -19.69
CA GLU A 238 0.47 -21.29 -20.36
C GLU A 238 0.04 -22.38 -19.35
N ASP A 239 0.65 -22.42 -18.17
CA ASP A 239 0.39 -23.43 -17.13
C ASP A 239 -0.49 -22.94 -15.95
N LEU A 240 -0.96 -21.68 -15.94
CA LEU A 240 -1.71 -21.12 -14.80
C LEU A 240 -3.00 -20.41 -15.24
N HIS A 241 -4.12 -21.04 -14.88
CA HIS A 241 -5.46 -20.52 -15.10
C HIS A 241 -6.03 -19.97 -13.80
N LEU A 242 -6.42 -18.70 -13.81
CA LEU A 242 -7.08 -18.04 -12.68
C LEU A 242 -8.53 -17.73 -13.03
N PHE A 243 -9.46 -18.25 -12.22
CA PHE A 243 -10.89 -18.03 -12.38
C PHE A 243 -11.39 -17.08 -11.28
N PHE A 244 -11.87 -15.92 -11.69
CA PHE A 244 -12.41 -14.90 -10.80
C PHE A 244 -13.93 -15.04 -10.74
N LEU A 245 -14.43 -15.46 -9.59
CA LEU A 245 -15.85 -15.70 -9.37
C LEU A 245 -16.40 -14.61 -8.44
N ASP A 246 -17.36 -13.84 -8.95
CA ASP A 246 -18.26 -13.07 -8.09
C ASP A 246 -19.35 -14.03 -7.59
N THR A 247 -19.37 -14.30 -6.28
CA THR A 247 -20.33 -15.22 -5.66
C THR A 247 -21.65 -14.54 -5.29
N SER A 248 -21.69 -13.21 -5.28
CA SER A 248 -22.87 -12.42 -4.91
C SER A 248 -24.09 -12.69 -5.80
N PRO A 249 -23.96 -12.89 -7.12
CA PRO A 249 -25.05 -13.33 -7.97
C PRO A 249 -25.80 -14.59 -7.50
N PHE A 250 -25.18 -15.49 -6.74
CA PHE A 250 -25.88 -16.69 -6.23
C PHE A 250 -26.80 -16.39 -5.04
N VAL A 251 -26.76 -15.17 -4.50
CA VAL A 251 -27.54 -14.75 -3.34
C VAL A 251 -28.90 -14.21 -3.81
N HIS A 252 -29.94 -15.02 -3.67
CA HIS A 252 -31.28 -14.73 -4.20
C HIS A 252 -31.88 -13.41 -3.68
N LYS A 253 -31.56 -12.99 -2.45
CA LYS A 253 -32.06 -11.72 -1.88
C LYS A 253 -31.51 -10.48 -2.62
N TYR A 254 -30.42 -10.59 -3.35
CA TYR A 254 -29.82 -9.47 -4.09
C TYR A 254 -30.62 -9.08 -5.33
N TYR A 255 -31.37 -10.02 -5.92
CA TYR A 255 -32.19 -9.74 -7.10
C TYR A 255 -33.34 -8.76 -6.83
N GLY A 256 -33.72 -8.56 -5.56
CA GLY A 256 -34.74 -7.60 -5.15
C GLY A 256 -34.20 -6.19 -4.88
N GLN A 257 -32.89 -5.95 -5.01
CA GLN A 257 -32.27 -4.67 -4.67
C GLN A 257 -32.29 -3.69 -5.84
N ASN A 258 -32.35 -2.39 -5.55
CA ASN A 258 -32.43 -1.33 -6.56
C ASN A 258 -31.25 -1.33 -7.56
N TRP A 259 -30.07 -1.75 -7.10
CA TRP A 259 -28.88 -1.84 -7.94
C TRP A 259 -28.81 -3.12 -8.78
N ALA A 260 -29.71 -4.09 -8.56
CA ALA A 260 -29.69 -5.38 -9.26
C ALA A 260 -29.90 -5.23 -10.77
N SER A 261 -30.71 -4.25 -11.18
CA SER A 261 -31.08 -3.96 -12.58
C SER A 261 -30.22 -2.88 -13.24
N VAL A 262 -29.19 -2.37 -12.55
CA VAL A 262 -28.25 -1.42 -13.17
C VAL A 262 -27.50 -2.16 -14.28
N ARG A 263 -27.09 -1.44 -15.33
CA ARG A 263 -26.29 -2.02 -16.43
C ARG A 263 -25.04 -2.71 -15.88
N SER A 264 -24.79 -3.92 -16.37
CA SER A 264 -23.78 -4.86 -15.84
C SER A 264 -24.06 -5.30 -14.39
N GLY A 265 -25.30 -5.16 -13.90
CA GLY A 265 -25.73 -5.60 -12.58
C GLY A 265 -26.00 -7.09 -12.51
N ILE A 266 -26.42 -7.58 -11.34
CA ILE A 266 -26.66 -9.02 -11.11
C ILE A 266 -27.78 -9.58 -12.01
N LEU A 267 -28.78 -8.78 -12.39
CA LEU A 267 -29.82 -9.23 -13.32
C LEU A 267 -29.29 -9.46 -14.74
N ASP A 268 -28.33 -8.66 -15.22
CA ASP A 268 -27.66 -8.87 -16.51
C ASP A 268 -26.76 -10.12 -16.51
N GLN A 269 -26.47 -10.66 -15.32
CA GLN A 269 -25.73 -11.91 -15.15
C GLN A 269 -26.63 -13.13 -15.07
N LYS A 270 -27.91 -12.99 -14.69
CA LYS A 270 -28.84 -14.11 -14.48
C LYS A 270 -29.00 -14.99 -15.72
N ASP A 271 -29.05 -14.37 -16.89
CA ASP A 271 -29.19 -15.08 -18.16
C ASP A 271 -27.87 -15.76 -18.59
N LYS A 272 -26.74 -15.40 -17.96
CA LYS A 272 -25.42 -16.02 -18.18
C LYS A 272 -25.18 -17.25 -17.30
N VAL A 273 -26.00 -17.49 -16.27
CA VAL A 273 -25.91 -18.65 -15.38
C VAL A 273 -26.71 -19.86 -15.91
N GLN A 274 -27.52 -19.67 -16.97
CA GLN A 274 -28.25 -20.75 -17.64
C GLN A 274 -27.47 -21.43 -18.78
N ALA A 275 -26.18 -21.11 -18.96
CA ALA A 275 -25.32 -21.67 -20.00
C ALA A 275 -24.46 -22.84 -19.50
#